data_AF-A0A374AXY4-F1
#
_entry.id   AF-A0A374AXY4-F1
#
_cell.length_a   1.000
_cell.length_b   1.000
_cell.length_c   1.000
_cell.angle_alpha   90.00
_cell.angle_beta   90.00
_cell.angle_gamma   90.00
#
_symmetry.space_group_name_H-M   'P 1'
#
loop_
_entity.id
_entity.type
_entity.pdbx_description
1 polymer ?
#
loop_
_entity_poly.entity_id
_entity_poly.type
_entity_poly.pdbx_seq_one_letter_code
_entity_poly.pdbx_strand_id
1 'polypeptide(L)'
;MGRFDIDKKYSKDCPVSWHSLYMDLVNEFENTHPGEFIDEDTIRDKFTNSDGSGLVDKLKSVLEFDINRIAGTDKAEIFDMFRVLKLLFYIEKNGDPKTKVISDNYRIQITDILAKPRLSNVPSEYTPFSVYGVYFARLYADIKSAVPDAKEREIRLEEINAYWEYITDKVFDYVINDSALEHPEDALKELDRIHRFLKEKVLDKLKNHDVISLSKPEKVLPAFFNLLACHRLLCNENDRIRLNYEICLTAPPDKDYIEIFKKYETYEAKWEFLHLIKEHLKNKNEDSGAELALCLTAYGKNIDENDIKHYLYAADKAKIIASWIEKYKGADFSNGISLDMLVIIMQELINNKKNGDKVSNDYYGYNNKYRSLMTAVKNPQKADAVVLQAWIKKLENRTAINFGAFDLIQKKREIETTIYEIKSIIYSYRNLDDLEFVNSVICHFVARSITSRDLAMDIGGRFAEKVIHNLNDELKDRMKFYMWPEGINVLDMFREFLIDRRDIEGCVAEEVARQINEFYERDDGIIGRGMRVDFEVYVSEKYCKDFLLIYFVDKDTDTLTYKQFYEVCSDTDAERMKSLGLEKFVKTE
;
A
#
# COMPACT_ATOMS: atom_id res chain seq x y z
N MET A 1 -36.69 8.54 -18.62
CA MET A 1 -35.37 7.99 -18.98
C MET A 1 -34.81 8.92 -20.00
N GLY A 2 -33.70 9.57 -19.66
CA GLY A 2 -33.07 10.56 -20.51
C GLY A 2 -32.08 9.93 -21.48
N ARG A 3 -31.67 10.76 -22.43
CA ARG A 3 -30.80 10.40 -23.55
C ARG A 3 -29.41 9.96 -23.10
N PHE A 4 -28.89 10.59 -22.06
CA PHE A 4 -27.54 10.35 -21.56
C PHE A 4 -27.53 9.50 -20.28
N ASP A 5 -28.55 8.67 -20.05
CA ASP A 5 -28.54 7.73 -18.92
C ASP A 5 -27.39 6.72 -19.09
N ILE A 6 -26.84 6.24 -17.96
CA ILE A 6 -25.66 5.36 -17.98
C ILE A 6 -25.92 4.01 -18.66
N ASP A 7 -27.17 3.58 -18.85
CA ASP A 7 -27.51 2.36 -19.56
C ASP A 7 -27.62 2.55 -21.10
N LYS A 8 -27.57 3.79 -21.59
CA LYS A 8 -27.74 4.10 -23.02
C LYS A 8 -26.45 3.90 -23.81
N LYS A 9 -26.64 3.56 -25.09
CA LYS A 9 -25.56 3.41 -26.08
C LYS A 9 -25.66 4.49 -27.14
N TYR A 10 -24.50 4.92 -27.64
CA TYR A 10 -24.44 5.88 -28.72
C TYR A 10 -25.09 5.33 -30.00
N SER A 11 -25.89 6.16 -30.66
CA SER A 11 -26.39 5.93 -32.03
C SER A 11 -26.04 7.13 -32.90
N LYS A 12 -25.77 6.92 -34.19
CA LYS A 12 -25.36 8.00 -35.11
C LYS A 12 -26.41 9.10 -35.26
N ASP A 13 -27.68 8.75 -35.07
CA ASP A 13 -28.81 9.67 -35.16
C ASP A 13 -29.05 10.45 -33.85
N CYS A 14 -28.32 10.10 -32.77
CA CYS A 14 -28.39 10.80 -31.50
C CYS A 14 -27.72 12.17 -31.61
N PRO A 15 -28.43 13.29 -31.36
CA PRO A 15 -27.80 14.60 -31.27
C PRO A 15 -26.91 14.65 -30.02
N VAL A 16 -25.61 14.87 -30.23
CA VAL A 16 -24.60 14.98 -29.17
C VAL A 16 -24.03 16.40 -29.19
N SER A 17 -24.52 17.23 -28.28
CA SER A 17 -24.04 18.59 -28.02
C SER A 17 -24.30 18.99 -26.56
N TRP A 18 -23.60 20.00 -26.06
CA TRP A 18 -23.87 20.53 -24.71
C TRP A 18 -25.33 20.95 -24.52
N HIS A 19 -25.89 21.66 -25.49
CA HIS A 19 -27.31 22.01 -25.52
C HIS A 19 -28.21 20.78 -25.36
N SER A 20 -27.88 19.67 -26.03
CA SER A 20 -28.67 18.44 -25.91
C SER A 20 -28.63 17.82 -24.51
N LEU A 21 -27.48 17.88 -23.81
CA LEU A 21 -27.38 17.44 -22.41
C LEU A 21 -28.20 18.35 -21.50
N TYR A 22 -28.11 19.66 -21.68
CA TYR A 22 -28.84 20.61 -20.84
C TYR A 22 -30.35 20.44 -21.01
N MET A 23 -30.84 20.30 -22.25
CA MET A 23 -32.25 20.04 -22.50
C MET A 23 -32.72 18.68 -21.96
N ASP A 24 -31.87 17.64 -21.98
CA ASP A 24 -32.19 16.35 -21.35
C ASP A 24 -32.46 16.53 -19.85
N LEU A 25 -31.61 17.30 -19.16
CA LEU A 25 -31.71 17.60 -17.73
C LEU A 25 -32.89 18.52 -17.39
N VAL A 26 -33.15 19.56 -18.19
CA VAL A 26 -34.33 20.44 -18.03
C VAL A 26 -35.60 19.60 -18.11
N ASN A 27 -35.74 18.78 -19.16
CA ASN A 27 -36.91 17.93 -19.33
C ASN A 27 -37.08 16.95 -18.16
N GLU A 28 -36.00 16.34 -17.66
CA GLU A 28 -36.07 15.45 -16.50
C GLU A 28 -36.44 16.16 -15.21
N PHE A 29 -35.95 17.39 -15.01
CA PHE A 29 -36.33 18.23 -13.88
C PHE A 29 -37.83 18.54 -13.91
N GLU A 30 -38.35 19.06 -15.03
CA GLU A 30 -39.77 19.40 -15.20
C GLU A 30 -40.69 18.18 -15.03
N ASN A 31 -40.26 17.02 -15.51
CA ASN A 31 -41.00 15.76 -15.34
C ASN A 31 -41.04 15.28 -13.88
N THR A 32 -40.00 15.55 -13.09
CA THR A 32 -39.92 15.15 -11.68
C THR A 32 -40.51 16.19 -10.72
N HIS A 33 -40.64 17.44 -11.17
CA HIS A 33 -41.21 18.56 -10.40
C HIS A 33 -42.30 19.27 -11.23
N PRO A 34 -43.49 18.65 -11.41
CA PRO A 34 -44.54 19.22 -12.26
C PRO A 34 -44.96 20.63 -11.80
N GLY A 35 -44.79 21.61 -12.70
CA GLY A 35 -45.12 23.02 -12.44
C GLY A 35 -43.95 23.88 -11.97
N GLU A 36 -42.78 23.28 -11.72
CA GLU A 36 -41.51 24.00 -11.56
C GLU A 36 -40.75 24.04 -12.89
N PHE A 37 -40.10 25.17 -13.16
CA PHE A 37 -39.33 25.39 -14.38
C PHE A 37 -37.88 25.72 -14.03
N ILE A 38 -36.95 25.17 -14.80
CA ILE A 38 -35.52 25.50 -14.71
C ILE A 38 -35.03 25.86 -16.10
N ASP A 39 -34.33 26.98 -16.21
CA ASP A 39 -33.79 27.44 -17.49
C ASP A 39 -32.46 26.76 -17.83
N GLU A 40 -32.13 26.73 -19.12
CA GLU A 40 -30.91 26.12 -19.65
C GLU A 40 -29.65 26.76 -19.08
N ASP A 41 -29.64 28.07 -18.85
CA ASP A 41 -28.46 28.80 -18.34
C ASP A 41 -28.14 28.38 -16.90
N THR A 42 -29.18 28.21 -16.07
CA THR A 42 -29.05 27.67 -14.71
C THR A 42 -28.46 26.26 -14.70
N ILE A 43 -28.81 25.41 -15.67
CA ILE A 43 -28.21 24.07 -15.83
C ILE A 43 -26.76 24.16 -16.32
N ARG A 44 -26.49 24.99 -17.33
CA ARG A 44 -25.15 25.21 -17.89
C ARG A 44 -24.15 25.61 -16.82
N ASP A 45 -24.52 26.53 -15.94
CA ASP A 45 -23.68 27.02 -14.84
C ASP A 45 -23.33 25.93 -13.80
N LYS A 46 -23.99 24.76 -13.83
CA LYS A 46 -23.61 23.60 -13.01
C LYS A 46 -22.45 22.80 -13.60
N PHE A 47 -22.17 22.93 -14.89
CA PHE A 47 -21.10 22.22 -15.58
C PHE A 47 -19.84 23.07 -15.72
N THR A 48 -19.99 24.32 -16.12
CA THR A 48 -18.87 25.26 -16.27
C THR A 48 -19.30 26.65 -15.82
N ASN A 49 -18.47 27.32 -15.02
CA ASN A 49 -18.78 28.66 -14.50
C ASN A 49 -17.52 29.46 -14.14
N SER A 50 -17.68 30.77 -13.93
CA SER A 50 -16.54 31.68 -13.68
C SER A 50 -15.86 31.47 -12.32
N ASP A 51 -16.55 30.85 -11.36
CA ASP A 51 -16.00 30.55 -10.03
C ASP A 51 -15.28 29.19 -9.97
N GLY A 52 -15.29 28.42 -11.07
CA GLY A 52 -14.64 27.12 -11.17
C GLY A 52 -15.31 26.01 -10.36
N SER A 53 -16.53 26.23 -9.87
CA SER A 53 -17.30 25.24 -9.11
C SER A 53 -18.13 24.29 -10.00
N GLY A 54 -18.15 24.53 -11.32
CA GLY A 54 -18.77 23.67 -12.30
C GLY A 54 -18.18 22.26 -12.30
N LEU A 55 -18.97 21.24 -12.65
CA LEU A 55 -18.51 19.84 -12.65
C LEU A 55 -17.28 19.63 -13.55
N VAL A 56 -17.28 20.20 -14.75
CA VAL A 56 -16.14 20.09 -15.68
C VAL A 56 -14.91 20.78 -15.11
N ASP A 57 -15.10 21.96 -14.52
CA ASP A 57 -14.02 22.75 -13.92
C ASP A 57 -13.40 22.02 -12.72
N LYS A 58 -14.24 21.42 -11.86
CA LYS A 58 -13.79 20.61 -10.72
C LYS A 58 -13.13 19.31 -11.15
N LEU A 59 -13.68 18.58 -12.11
CA LEU A 59 -13.03 17.37 -12.63
C LEU A 59 -11.59 17.68 -13.09
N LYS A 60 -11.40 18.79 -13.80
CA LYS A 60 -10.08 19.22 -14.26
C LYS A 60 -9.17 19.75 -13.14
N SER A 61 -9.67 20.61 -12.26
CA SER A 61 -8.83 21.31 -11.27
C SER A 61 -8.61 20.54 -9.97
N VAL A 62 -9.54 19.66 -9.59
CA VAL A 62 -9.55 18.94 -8.30
C VAL A 62 -9.14 17.48 -8.47
N LEU A 63 -9.51 16.84 -9.58
CA LEU A 63 -9.13 15.44 -9.88
C LEU A 63 -8.08 15.30 -10.98
N GLU A 64 -7.65 16.42 -11.58
CA GLU A 64 -6.76 16.44 -12.74
C GLU A 64 -7.32 15.59 -13.90
N PHE A 65 -8.64 15.52 -14.01
CA PHE A 65 -9.37 14.72 -14.99
C PHE A 65 -10.01 15.64 -16.04
N ASP A 66 -9.26 16.00 -17.08
CA ASP A 66 -9.75 16.85 -18.18
C ASP A 66 -10.65 16.04 -19.14
N ILE A 67 -11.90 15.84 -18.74
CA ILE A 67 -12.87 15.00 -19.47
C ILE A 67 -13.12 15.49 -20.91
N ASN A 68 -13.05 16.81 -21.15
CA ASN A 68 -13.17 17.40 -22.48
C ASN A 68 -12.00 17.00 -23.37
N ARG A 69 -10.77 17.04 -22.84
CA ARG A 69 -9.58 16.62 -23.57
C ARG A 69 -9.61 15.13 -23.91
N ILE A 70 -10.12 14.30 -23.00
CA ILE A 70 -10.27 12.85 -23.23
C ILE A 70 -11.30 12.57 -24.32
N ALA A 71 -12.46 13.22 -24.26
CA ALA A 71 -13.51 13.04 -25.27
C ALA A 71 -13.09 13.56 -26.66
N GLY A 72 -12.34 14.67 -26.69
CA GLY A 72 -11.87 15.28 -27.92
C GLY A 72 -13.03 15.66 -28.85
N THR A 73 -12.95 15.22 -30.11
CA THR A 73 -13.97 15.48 -31.14
C THR A 73 -14.78 14.25 -31.54
N ASP A 74 -14.56 13.09 -30.90
CA ASP A 74 -15.29 11.87 -31.21
C ASP A 74 -16.70 11.93 -30.60
N LYS A 75 -17.74 11.83 -31.44
CA LYS A 75 -19.14 11.90 -30.98
C LYS A 75 -19.51 10.79 -30.01
N ALA A 76 -18.92 9.59 -30.14
CA ALA A 76 -19.17 8.49 -29.22
C ALA A 76 -18.55 8.79 -27.84
N GLU A 77 -17.34 9.33 -27.80
CA GLU A 77 -16.68 9.70 -26.55
C GLU A 77 -17.31 10.94 -25.90
N ILE A 78 -17.78 11.91 -26.68
CA ILE A 78 -18.57 13.05 -26.16
C ILE A 78 -19.89 12.55 -25.56
N PHE A 79 -20.54 11.55 -26.17
CA PHE A 79 -21.74 10.92 -25.62
C PHE A 79 -21.44 10.25 -24.27
N ASP A 80 -20.32 9.54 -24.15
CA ASP A 80 -19.88 8.91 -22.90
C ASP A 80 -19.47 9.92 -21.84
N MET A 81 -18.85 11.03 -22.23
CA MET A 81 -18.62 12.19 -21.36
C MET A 81 -19.93 12.72 -20.79
N PHE A 82 -20.96 12.92 -21.62
CA PHE A 82 -22.26 13.39 -21.13
C PHE A 82 -22.94 12.39 -20.19
N ARG A 83 -22.77 11.08 -20.39
CA ARG A 83 -23.25 10.05 -19.45
C ARG A 83 -22.58 10.19 -18.08
N VAL A 84 -21.26 10.35 -18.04
CA VAL A 84 -20.50 10.56 -16.79
C VAL A 84 -20.93 11.88 -16.12
N LEU A 85 -20.98 12.98 -16.87
CA LEU A 85 -21.35 14.29 -16.35
C LEU A 85 -22.78 14.32 -15.82
N LYS A 86 -23.72 13.63 -16.48
CA LYS A 86 -25.11 13.49 -16.02
C LYS A 86 -25.19 12.74 -14.70
N LEU A 87 -24.45 11.64 -14.54
CA LEU A 87 -24.38 10.93 -13.26
C LEU A 87 -23.85 11.83 -12.13
N LEU A 88 -22.76 12.56 -12.39
CA LEU A 88 -22.18 13.47 -11.40
C LEU A 88 -23.11 14.64 -11.08
N PHE A 89 -23.87 15.14 -12.06
CA PHE A 89 -24.90 16.15 -11.85
C PHE A 89 -25.95 15.69 -10.84
N TYR A 90 -26.47 14.47 -10.97
CA TYR A 90 -27.43 13.94 -10.02
C TYR A 90 -26.86 13.69 -8.62
N ILE A 91 -25.54 13.59 -8.47
CA ILE A 91 -24.92 13.45 -7.16
C ILE A 91 -24.64 14.82 -6.53
N GLU A 92 -23.96 15.73 -7.24
CA GLU A 92 -23.48 16.99 -6.65
C GLU A 92 -24.40 18.19 -6.83
N LYS A 93 -25.19 18.18 -7.90
CA LYS A 93 -25.94 19.37 -8.35
C LYS A 93 -27.45 19.17 -8.25
N ASN A 94 -27.94 17.94 -8.16
CA ASN A 94 -29.36 17.63 -7.95
C ASN A 94 -29.60 16.49 -6.94
N GLY A 95 -28.56 16.08 -6.20
CA GLY A 95 -28.61 14.95 -5.26
C GLY A 95 -29.11 15.31 -3.86
N ASP A 96 -29.22 14.27 -3.02
CA ASP A 96 -29.71 14.36 -1.63
C ASP A 96 -28.92 15.38 -0.79
N PRO A 97 -29.60 16.13 0.10
CA PRO A 97 -28.90 16.92 1.11
C PRO A 97 -28.16 16.01 2.09
N LYS A 98 -26.94 16.43 2.45
CA LYS A 98 -25.97 15.76 3.34
C LYS A 98 -26.54 15.49 4.73
N THR A 99 -27.58 16.23 5.15
CA THR A 99 -28.31 16.01 6.40
C THR A 99 -29.82 15.97 6.12
N LYS A 100 -30.55 15.09 6.82
CA LYS A 100 -32.04 15.07 6.81
C LYS A 100 -32.67 16.30 7.50
N VAL A 101 -31.87 17.32 7.85
CA VAL A 101 -32.34 18.55 8.47
C VAL A 101 -32.55 19.56 7.34
N ILE A 102 -33.81 19.95 7.17
CA ILE A 102 -34.38 20.66 6.01
C ILE A 102 -33.80 22.09 5.80
N SER A 103 -32.82 22.53 6.59
CA SER A 103 -32.41 23.95 6.61
C SER A 103 -31.19 24.31 5.76
N ASP A 104 -30.34 23.37 5.33
CA ASP A 104 -29.14 23.72 4.56
C ASP A 104 -28.92 22.80 3.34
N ASN A 105 -28.80 23.43 2.17
CA ASN A 105 -28.61 22.84 0.84
C ASN A 105 -27.22 22.17 0.64
N TYR A 106 -26.72 21.39 1.60
CA TYR A 106 -25.41 20.73 1.49
C TYR A 106 -25.50 19.49 0.61
N ARG A 107 -25.32 19.60 -0.70
CA ARG A 107 -25.25 18.42 -1.59
C ARG A 107 -23.92 17.69 -1.45
N ILE A 108 -23.90 16.41 -1.78
CA ILE A 108 -22.70 15.57 -1.74
C ILE A 108 -21.74 16.00 -2.85
N GLN A 109 -20.58 16.54 -2.49
CA GLN A 109 -19.56 16.96 -3.46
C GLN A 109 -18.65 15.78 -3.82
N ILE A 110 -19.12 14.84 -4.65
CA ILE A 110 -18.40 13.59 -4.94
C ILE A 110 -17.01 13.82 -5.54
N THR A 111 -16.81 14.85 -6.36
CA THR A 111 -15.54 15.22 -6.96
C THR A 111 -14.52 15.63 -5.89
N ASP A 112 -14.93 16.39 -4.87
CA ASP A 112 -14.04 16.76 -3.77
C ASP A 112 -13.78 15.58 -2.81
N ILE A 113 -14.76 14.69 -2.67
CA ILE A 113 -14.61 13.43 -1.93
C ILE A 113 -13.57 12.53 -2.63
N LEU A 114 -13.65 12.41 -3.96
CA LEU A 114 -12.73 11.60 -4.77
C LEU A 114 -11.29 12.13 -4.73
N ALA A 115 -11.10 13.44 -4.60
CA ALA A 115 -9.78 14.06 -4.47
C ALA A 115 -9.11 13.75 -3.12
N LYS A 116 -9.88 13.29 -2.13
CA LYS A 116 -9.38 12.99 -0.79
C LYS A 116 -9.73 11.55 -0.39
N PRO A 117 -8.95 10.54 -0.84
CA PRO A 117 -9.17 9.14 -0.49
C PRO A 117 -9.18 8.93 1.04
N ARG A 118 -10.30 8.42 1.55
CA ARG A 118 -10.52 8.09 2.97
C ARG A 118 -11.38 6.85 3.08
N LEU A 119 -11.20 6.06 4.15
CA LEU A 119 -12.06 4.92 4.45
C LEU A 119 -13.54 5.32 4.63
N SER A 120 -13.81 6.57 4.99
CA SER A 120 -15.19 7.10 5.04
C SER A 120 -15.86 7.26 3.67
N ASN A 121 -15.09 7.15 2.57
CA ASN A 121 -15.61 7.30 1.21
C ASN A 121 -16.15 5.98 0.65
N VAL A 122 -15.65 4.85 1.13
CA VAL A 122 -15.92 3.52 0.57
C VAL A 122 -16.43 2.56 1.65
N PRO A 123 -17.21 1.53 1.29
CA PRO A 123 -17.41 0.39 2.18
C PRO A 123 -16.06 -0.23 2.53
N SER A 124 -15.87 -0.63 3.78
CA SER A 124 -14.62 -1.24 4.24
C SER A 124 -14.88 -2.55 4.95
N GLU A 125 -13.89 -3.42 4.97
CA GLU A 125 -13.92 -4.62 5.81
C GLU A 125 -14.01 -4.27 7.30
N TYR A 126 -13.54 -3.09 7.71
CA TYR A 126 -13.55 -2.66 9.10
C TYR A 126 -14.97 -2.55 9.66
N THR A 127 -15.82 -1.84 8.94
CA THR A 127 -17.18 -1.55 9.39
C THR A 127 -18.11 -1.41 8.20
N PRO A 128 -19.37 -1.88 8.32
CA PRO A 128 -20.41 -1.61 7.33
C PRO A 128 -20.79 -0.12 7.30
N PHE A 129 -20.41 0.67 8.31
CA PHE A 129 -20.67 2.10 8.36
C PHE A 129 -19.62 2.89 7.55
N SER A 130 -20.07 3.58 6.51
CA SER A 130 -19.26 4.50 5.70
C SER A 130 -20.08 5.75 5.38
N VAL A 131 -19.47 6.93 5.49
CA VAL A 131 -20.17 8.22 5.36
C VAL A 131 -20.65 8.43 3.93
N TYR A 132 -19.79 8.15 2.95
CA TYR A 132 -20.11 8.29 1.53
C TYR A 132 -20.15 6.95 0.79
N GLY A 133 -19.91 5.83 1.47
CA GLY A 133 -19.78 4.50 0.86
C GLY A 133 -20.94 4.09 -0.02
N VAL A 134 -22.19 4.43 0.34
CA VAL A 134 -23.37 4.12 -0.50
C VAL A 134 -23.35 4.89 -1.81
N TYR A 135 -23.01 6.18 -1.76
CA TYR A 135 -22.96 7.05 -2.95
C TYR A 135 -21.80 6.65 -3.87
N PHE A 136 -20.63 6.38 -3.30
CA PHE A 136 -19.49 5.86 -4.05
C PHE A 136 -19.81 4.50 -4.68
N ALA A 137 -20.37 3.55 -3.92
CA ALA A 137 -20.68 2.21 -4.42
C ALA A 137 -21.69 2.24 -5.58
N ARG A 138 -22.68 3.15 -5.51
CA ARG A 138 -23.63 3.36 -6.61
C ARG A 138 -22.93 3.93 -7.86
N LEU A 139 -22.17 5.02 -7.72
CA LEU A 139 -21.41 5.59 -8.84
C LEU A 139 -20.48 4.55 -9.47
N TYR A 140 -19.77 3.80 -8.63
CA TYR A 140 -18.87 2.75 -9.07
C TYR A 140 -19.59 1.65 -9.85
N ALA A 141 -20.73 1.16 -9.35
CA ALA A 141 -21.53 0.14 -10.02
C ALA A 141 -22.13 0.63 -11.35
N ASP A 142 -22.62 1.87 -11.39
CA ASP A 142 -23.17 2.48 -12.59
C ASP A 142 -22.10 2.59 -13.69
N ILE A 143 -20.92 3.13 -13.38
CA ILE A 143 -19.80 3.21 -14.32
C ILE A 143 -19.30 1.81 -14.73
N LYS A 144 -19.17 0.88 -13.77
CA LYS A 144 -18.78 -0.51 -14.03
C LYS A 144 -19.69 -1.19 -15.04
N SER A 145 -21.00 -0.95 -14.96
CA SER A 145 -21.98 -1.53 -15.89
C SER A 145 -21.83 -1.01 -17.33
N ALA A 146 -21.22 0.16 -17.50
CA ALA A 146 -21.01 0.82 -18.78
C ALA A 146 -19.66 0.51 -19.43
N VAL A 147 -18.71 -0.09 -18.71
CA VAL A 147 -17.36 -0.41 -19.19
C VAL A 147 -17.27 -1.92 -19.51
N PRO A 148 -17.10 -2.32 -20.79
CA PRO A 148 -17.19 -3.73 -21.20
C PRO A 148 -16.19 -4.67 -20.50
N ASP A 149 -14.98 -4.18 -20.23
CA ASP A 149 -13.85 -4.92 -19.65
C ASP A 149 -13.64 -4.59 -18.15
N ALA A 150 -14.61 -3.96 -17.48
CA ALA A 150 -14.46 -3.47 -16.10
C ALA A 150 -14.01 -4.55 -15.12
N LYS A 151 -14.50 -5.78 -15.28
CA LYS A 151 -14.13 -6.91 -14.41
C LYS A 151 -12.66 -7.31 -14.58
N GLU A 152 -12.16 -7.31 -15.82
CA GLU A 152 -10.74 -7.60 -16.10
C GLU A 152 -9.85 -6.52 -15.51
N ARG A 153 -10.25 -5.25 -15.65
CA ARG A 153 -9.55 -4.11 -15.04
C ARG A 153 -9.46 -4.20 -13.52
N GLU A 154 -10.56 -4.59 -12.86
CA GLU A 154 -10.55 -4.82 -11.41
C GLU A 154 -9.57 -5.90 -11.01
N ILE A 155 -9.58 -7.04 -11.70
CA ILE A 155 -8.68 -8.16 -11.41
C ILE A 155 -7.23 -7.69 -11.52
N ARG A 156 -6.86 -7.02 -12.62
CA ARG A 156 -5.50 -6.48 -12.83
C ARG A 156 -5.09 -5.50 -11.72
N LEU A 157 -5.96 -4.57 -11.33
CA LEU A 157 -5.67 -3.61 -10.26
C LEU A 157 -5.59 -4.27 -8.86
N GLU A 158 -6.43 -5.27 -8.60
CA GLU A 158 -6.41 -6.04 -7.36
C GLU A 158 -5.16 -6.92 -7.26
N GLU A 159 -4.69 -7.53 -8.35
CA GLU A 159 -3.42 -8.25 -8.44
C GLU A 159 -2.23 -7.34 -8.15
N ILE A 160 -2.21 -6.13 -8.74
CA ILE A 160 -1.20 -5.12 -8.46
C ILE A 160 -1.20 -4.76 -6.97
N ASN A 161 -2.37 -4.48 -6.39
CA ASN A 161 -2.45 -4.11 -4.98
C ASN A 161 -2.04 -5.26 -4.05
N ALA A 162 -2.47 -6.49 -4.34
CA ALA A 162 -2.13 -7.67 -3.57
C ALA A 162 -0.63 -7.95 -3.56
N TYR A 163 0.06 -7.71 -4.68
CA TYR A 163 1.52 -7.85 -4.73
C TYR A 163 2.24 -6.79 -3.88
N TRP A 164 1.75 -5.54 -3.89
CA TRP A 164 2.24 -4.51 -2.98
C TRP A 164 2.04 -4.90 -1.52
N GLU A 165 0.86 -5.40 -1.15
CA GLU A 165 0.57 -5.86 0.22
C GLU A 165 1.46 -7.05 0.61
N TYR A 166 1.69 -8.00 -0.29
CA TYR A 166 2.62 -9.11 -0.06
C TYR A 166 4.05 -8.61 0.22
N ILE A 167 4.54 -7.67 -0.58
CA ILE A 167 5.87 -7.08 -0.41
C ILE A 167 5.97 -6.34 0.94
N THR A 168 4.98 -5.51 1.30
CA THR A 168 5.04 -4.70 2.53
C THR A 168 4.76 -5.48 3.80
N ASP A 169 3.89 -6.50 3.74
CA ASP A 169 3.37 -7.20 4.92
C ASP A 169 3.93 -8.62 5.07
N LYS A 170 4.69 -9.14 4.09
CA LYS A 170 5.38 -10.44 4.20
C LYS A 170 6.87 -10.32 3.97
N VAL A 171 7.28 -9.79 2.82
CA VAL A 171 8.71 -9.71 2.47
C VAL A 171 9.44 -8.74 3.40
N PHE A 172 8.79 -7.65 3.81
CA PHE A 172 9.41 -6.67 4.70
C PHE A 172 9.42 -7.08 6.17
N ASP A 173 8.64 -8.09 6.58
CA ASP A 173 8.42 -8.39 8.00
C ASP A 173 9.65 -8.98 8.72
N TYR A 174 10.64 -9.50 7.99
CA TYR A 174 11.87 -10.01 8.61
C TYR A 174 12.63 -8.95 9.43
N VAL A 175 12.42 -7.67 9.16
CA VAL A 175 13.09 -6.57 9.88
C VAL A 175 12.58 -6.36 11.32
N ILE A 176 11.55 -7.10 11.74
CA ILE A 176 11.03 -7.15 13.11
C ILE A 176 10.75 -8.61 13.53
N ASN A 177 11.50 -9.58 12.99
CA ASN A 177 11.43 -10.97 13.43
C ASN A 177 12.34 -11.23 14.65
N ASP A 178 12.32 -12.45 15.19
CA ASP A 178 13.12 -12.82 16.37
C ASP A 178 14.62 -12.52 16.18
N SER A 179 15.17 -12.79 15.00
CA SER A 179 16.57 -12.48 14.68
C SER A 179 16.85 -10.97 14.69
N ALA A 180 15.93 -10.15 14.17
CA ALA A 180 16.03 -8.70 14.25
C ALA A 180 15.95 -8.19 15.70
N LEU A 181 15.25 -8.89 16.59
CA LEU A 181 15.19 -8.56 18.02
C LEU A 181 16.45 -8.99 18.78
N GLU A 182 17.16 -10.01 18.31
CA GLU A 182 18.48 -10.41 18.83
C GLU A 182 19.58 -9.44 18.39
N HIS A 183 19.49 -8.90 17.17
CA HIS A 183 20.48 -8.00 16.57
C HIS A 183 19.85 -6.68 16.06
N PRO A 184 19.27 -5.85 16.96
CA PRO A 184 18.48 -4.67 16.56
C PRO A 184 19.31 -3.59 15.85
N GLU A 185 20.60 -3.46 16.17
CA GLU A 185 21.47 -2.47 15.50
C GLU A 185 21.69 -2.80 14.02
N ASP A 186 21.84 -4.07 13.68
CA ASP A 186 22.06 -4.50 12.29
C ASP A 186 20.75 -4.46 11.50
N ALA A 187 19.63 -4.86 12.12
CA ALA A 187 18.30 -4.65 11.55
C ALA A 187 18.00 -3.17 11.27
N LEU A 188 18.40 -2.27 12.18
CA LEU A 188 18.22 -0.83 11.99
C LEU A 188 19.07 -0.27 10.84
N LYS A 189 20.33 -0.70 10.72
CA LYS A 189 21.18 -0.34 9.57
C LYS A 189 20.56 -0.77 8.24
N GLU A 190 19.97 -1.96 8.21
CA GLU A 190 19.30 -2.48 7.02
C GLU A 190 18.04 -1.67 6.70
N LEU A 191 17.23 -1.34 7.70
CA LEU A 191 16.08 -0.45 7.53
C LEU A 191 16.50 0.94 7.03
N ASP A 192 17.57 1.53 7.57
CA ASP A 192 18.10 2.81 7.10
C ASP A 192 18.59 2.74 5.65
N ARG A 193 19.23 1.65 5.25
CA ARG A 193 19.61 1.41 3.85
C ARG A 193 18.38 1.37 2.95
N ILE A 194 17.36 0.62 3.34
CA ILE A 194 16.10 0.48 2.59
C ILE A 194 15.43 1.84 2.44
N HIS A 195 15.21 2.55 3.55
CA HIS A 195 14.55 3.87 3.54
C HIS A 195 15.30 4.84 2.61
N ARG A 196 16.63 4.93 2.75
CA ARG A 196 17.46 5.82 1.93
C ARG A 196 17.34 5.49 0.44
N PHE A 197 17.40 4.20 0.09
CA PHE A 197 17.25 3.78 -1.31
C PHE A 197 15.87 4.13 -1.87
N LEU A 198 14.80 3.76 -1.17
CA LEU A 198 13.43 4.04 -1.61
C LEU A 198 13.18 5.53 -1.77
N LYS A 199 13.67 6.35 -0.83
CA LYS A 199 13.51 7.79 -0.87
C LYS A 199 14.32 8.41 -2.03
N GLU A 200 15.63 8.20 -2.04
CA GLU A 200 16.54 8.93 -2.94
C GLU A 200 16.62 8.33 -4.35
N LYS A 201 16.47 7.01 -4.48
CA LYS A 201 16.67 6.28 -5.74
C LYS A 201 15.38 5.91 -6.45
N VAL A 202 14.24 5.94 -5.75
CA VAL A 202 12.92 5.66 -6.34
C VAL A 202 12.01 6.88 -6.27
N LEU A 203 11.60 7.28 -5.07
CA LEU A 203 10.58 8.33 -4.88
C LEU A 203 11.01 9.69 -5.42
N ASP A 204 12.21 10.16 -5.08
CA ASP A 204 12.73 11.46 -5.53
C ASP A 204 12.89 11.52 -7.06
N LYS A 205 13.10 10.36 -7.71
CA LYS A 205 13.13 10.29 -9.17
C LYS A 205 11.73 10.42 -9.78
N LEU A 206 10.73 9.78 -9.16
CA LEU A 206 9.32 9.81 -9.60
C LEU A 206 8.66 11.19 -9.44
N LYS A 207 8.97 11.93 -8.36
CA LYS A 207 8.31 13.22 -8.02
C LYS A 207 8.52 14.36 -9.02
N ASN A 208 9.37 14.21 -10.04
CA ASN A 208 9.72 15.31 -10.95
C ASN A 208 8.79 15.45 -12.16
N HIS A 209 7.72 14.67 -12.24
CA HIS A 209 6.90 14.54 -13.44
C HIS A 209 5.41 14.75 -13.13
N ASP A 210 4.75 15.54 -13.97
CA ASP A 210 3.28 15.57 -14.03
C ASP A 210 2.81 14.30 -14.74
N VAL A 211 2.69 13.22 -13.98
CA VAL A 211 2.30 11.88 -14.43
C VAL A 211 1.00 11.90 -15.25
N ILE A 212 0.04 12.74 -14.85
CA ILE A 212 -1.29 12.78 -15.46
C ILE A 212 -1.22 13.40 -16.86
N SER A 213 -0.29 14.32 -17.09
CA SER A 213 -0.03 14.85 -18.43
C SER A 213 0.67 13.86 -19.38
N LEU A 214 1.36 12.85 -18.84
CA LEU A 214 2.19 11.88 -19.57
C LEU A 214 1.40 10.64 -20.02
N SER A 215 0.49 10.16 -19.18
CA SER A 215 -0.40 9.04 -19.54
C SER A 215 -1.52 9.53 -20.46
N LYS A 216 -1.63 8.95 -21.66
CA LYS A 216 -2.75 9.26 -22.56
C LYS A 216 -3.97 8.45 -22.11
N PRO A 217 -5.06 9.10 -21.65
CA PRO A 217 -6.26 8.38 -21.25
C PRO A 217 -6.83 7.63 -22.45
N GLU A 218 -7.29 6.40 -22.21
CA GLU A 218 -7.78 5.52 -23.27
C GLU A 218 -9.04 6.10 -23.94
N LYS A 219 -10.08 6.27 -23.11
CA LYS A 219 -11.45 6.68 -23.45
C LYS A 219 -12.13 7.21 -22.18
N VAL A 220 -13.23 7.93 -22.31
CA VAL A 220 -13.85 8.63 -21.17
C VAL A 220 -14.29 7.67 -20.06
N LEU A 221 -15.08 6.64 -20.41
CA LEU A 221 -15.63 5.70 -19.42
C LEU A 221 -14.56 4.81 -18.77
N PRO A 222 -13.66 4.13 -19.51
CA PRO A 222 -12.58 3.35 -18.92
C PRO A 222 -11.63 4.17 -18.04
N ALA A 223 -11.25 5.39 -18.46
CA ALA A 223 -10.36 6.23 -17.66
C ALA A 223 -11.04 6.70 -16.36
N PHE A 224 -12.33 7.04 -16.40
CA PHE A 224 -13.08 7.39 -15.19
C PHE A 224 -13.28 6.17 -14.28
N PHE A 225 -13.51 4.98 -14.85
CA PHE A 225 -13.55 3.73 -14.08
C PHE A 225 -12.24 3.46 -13.34
N ASN A 226 -11.09 3.57 -14.03
CA ASN A 226 -9.78 3.41 -13.43
C ASN A 226 -9.58 4.41 -12.27
N LEU A 227 -9.99 5.68 -12.44
CA LEU A 227 -9.94 6.69 -11.37
C LEU A 227 -10.72 6.23 -10.13
N LEU A 228 -11.94 5.72 -10.29
CA LEU A 228 -12.75 5.23 -9.18
C LEU A 228 -12.14 3.97 -8.53
N ALA A 229 -11.64 3.04 -9.32
CA ALA A 229 -11.00 1.81 -8.83
C ALA A 229 -9.72 2.12 -8.03
N CYS A 230 -8.87 3.00 -8.53
CA CYS A 230 -7.68 3.47 -7.82
C CYS A 230 -8.06 4.23 -6.55
N HIS A 231 -9.10 5.08 -6.56
CA HIS A 231 -9.59 5.75 -5.36
C HIS A 231 -9.98 4.74 -4.27
N ARG A 232 -10.73 3.69 -4.64
CA ARG A 232 -11.15 2.62 -3.72
C ARG A 232 -9.95 1.95 -3.03
N LEU A 233 -8.90 1.63 -3.81
CA LEU A 233 -7.69 0.99 -3.29
C LEU A 233 -6.87 1.93 -2.39
N LEU A 234 -6.76 3.21 -2.75
CA LEU A 234 -6.00 4.20 -1.97
C LEU A 234 -6.68 4.62 -0.67
N CYS A 235 -8.01 4.49 -0.54
CA CYS A 235 -8.75 4.89 0.66
C CYS A 235 -8.22 4.27 1.96
N ASN A 236 -7.91 2.97 1.93
CA ASN A 236 -7.39 2.24 3.09
C ASN A 236 -5.98 2.69 3.45
N GLU A 237 -5.12 2.77 2.44
CA GLU A 237 -3.70 3.05 2.56
C GLU A 237 -3.44 4.50 3.04
N ASN A 238 -4.22 5.46 2.53
CA ASN A 238 -4.09 6.88 2.92
C ASN A 238 -4.38 7.09 4.41
N ASP A 239 -5.44 6.45 4.92
CA ASP A 239 -5.76 6.49 6.35
C ASP A 239 -4.73 5.71 7.18
N ARG A 240 -4.27 4.53 6.72
CA ARG A 240 -3.22 3.72 7.38
C ARG A 240 -1.97 4.56 7.68
N ILE A 241 -1.52 5.37 6.74
CA ILE A 241 -0.27 6.13 6.86
C ILE A 241 -0.42 7.41 7.65
N ARG A 242 -1.53 8.12 7.45
CA ARG A 242 -1.81 9.27 8.31
C ARG A 242 -1.80 8.86 9.78
N LEU A 243 -2.35 7.70 10.10
CA LEU A 243 -2.31 7.14 11.45
C LEU A 243 -0.88 6.87 11.95
N ASN A 244 0.06 6.50 11.08
CA ASN A 244 1.47 6.34 11.48
C ASN A 244 2.08 7.65 12.04
N TYR A 245 1.63 8.82 11.56
CA TYR A 245 2.08 10.12 12.08
C TYR A 245 1.31 10.60 13.32
N GLU A 246 0.06 10.17 13.48
CA GLU A 246 -0.82 10.65 14.55
C GLU A 246 -0.76 9.80 15.82
N ILE A 247 -0.47 8.50 15.68
CA ILE A 247 -0.37 7.58 16.80
C ILE A 247 1.04 7.64 17.36
N CYS A 248 1.22 8.38 18.45
CA CYS A 248 2.51 8.44 19.15
C CYS A 248 2.94 7.03 19.61
N LEU A 249 4.19 6.67 19.31
CA LEU A 249 4.87 5.60 20.01
C LEU A 249 5.11 6.07 21.45
N THR A 250 4.62 5.32 22.42
CA THR A 250 4.96 5.60 23.83
C THR A 250 6.41 5.23 24.08
N ALA A 251 7.06 5.89 25.04
CA ALA A 251 8.39 5.52 25.48
C ALA A 251 8.49 4.01 25.77
N PRO A 252 9.61 3.36 25.39
CA PRO A 252 9.79 1.95 25.62
C PRO A 252 9.87 1.63 27.12
N PRO A 253 9.42 0.44 27.55
CA PRO A 253 9.67 -0.04 28.90
C PRO A 253 11.16 -0.32 29.12
N ASP A 254 11.55 -0.55 30.37
CA ASP A 254 12.92 -0.93 30.69
C ASP A 254 13.28 -2.34 30.19
N LYS A 255 14.58 -2.63 30.13
CA LYS A 255 15.10 -3.90 29.62
C LYS A 255 14.62 -5.10 30.44
N ASP A 256 14.57 -4.96 31.76
CA ASP A 256 14.14 -6.01 32.68
C ASP A 256 12.68 -6.42 32.37
N TYR A 257 11.79 -5.45 32.12
CA TYR A 257 10.43 -5.74 31.69
C TYR A 257 10.40 -6.48 30.35
N ILE A 258 11.18 -6.04 29.36
CA ILE A 258 11.20 -6.66 28.03
C ILE A 258 11.61 -8.14 28.12
N GLU A 259 12.64 -8.45 28.90
CA GLU A 259 13.10 -9.83 29.12
C GLU A 259 12.03 -10.70 29.79
N ILE A 260 11.33 -10.14 30.78
CA ILE A 260 10.22 -10.83 31.46
C ILE A 260 9.05 -11.03 30.49
N PHE A 261 8.69 -10.03 29.70
CA PHE A 261 7.57 -10.08 28.77
C PHE A 261 7.77 -11.17 27.71
N LYS A 262 8.96 -11.23 27.10
CA LYS A 262 9.34 -12.27 26.12
C LYS A 262 9.19 -13.68 26.67
N LYS A 263 9.51 -13.90 27.95
CA LYS A 263 9.40 -15.22 28.59
C LYS A 263 7.96 -15.77 28.62
N TYR A 264 6.95 -14.89 28.54
CA TYR A 264 5.54 -15.28 28.65
C TYR A 264 4.78 -15.26 27.32
N GLU A 265 5.45 -15.06 26.19
CA GLU A 265 4.82 -15.04 24.86
C GLU A 265 4.06 -16.33 24.53
N THR A 266 4.57 -17.49 24.96
CA THR A 266 3.98 -18.81 24.64
C THR A 266 2.79 -19.19 25.52
N TYR A 267 2.36 -18.32 26.45
CA TYR A 267 1.29 -18.63 27.41
C TYR A 267 -0.07 -18.20 26.87
N GLU A 268 -1.09 -19.01 27.08
CA GLU A 268 -2.47 -18.70 26.71
C GLU A 268 -3.29 -18.21 27.90
N ALA A 269 -4.13 -17.21 27.66
CA ALA A 269 -5.11 -16.69 28.59
C ALA A 269 -6.53 -17.01 28.09
N LYS A 270 -7.21 -17.93 28.78
CA LYS A 270 -8.62 -18.23 28.51
C LYS A 270 -9.50 -17.04 28.88
N TRP A 271 -10.67 -16.91 28.26
CA TRP A 271 -11.53 -15.77 28.51
C TRP A 271 -12.07 -15.65 29.94
N GLU A 272 -12.22 -16.77 30.65
CA GLU A 272 -12.59 -16.81 32.06
C GLU A 272 -11.54 -16.11 32.94
N PHE A 273 -10.29 -16.01 32.48
CA PHE A 273 -9.19 -15.37 33.19
C PHE A 273 -9.44 -13.88 33.43
N LEU A 274 -10.20 -13.20 32.56
CA LEU A 274 -10.63 -11.82 32.77
C LEU A 274 -11.49 -11.66 34.04
N HIS A 275 -12.22 -12.70 34.45
CA HIS A 275 -12.95 -12.69 35.72
C HIS A 275 -12.00 -12.69 36.91
N LEU A 276 -10.99 -13.56 36.87
CA LEU A 276 -9.98 -13.68 37.93
C LEU A 276 -9.19 -12.38 38.10
N ILE A 277 -8.78 -11.74 37.00
CA ILE A 277 -8.17 -10.40 37.01
C ILE A 277 -9.06 -9.38 37.73
N LYS A 278 -10.36 -9.39 37.45
CA LYS A 278 -11.31 -8.45 38.07
C LYS A 278 -11.54 -8.72 39.55
N GLU A 279 -11.58 -9.99 39.96
CA GLU A 279 -11.68 -10.36 41.37
C GLU A 279 -10.42 -9.98 42.14
N HIS A 280 -9.24 -10.18 41.55
CA HIS A 280 -7.97 -9.75 42.13
C HIS A 280 -7.93 -8.25 42.37
N LEU A 281 -8.30 -7.45 41.38
CA LEU A 281 -8.35 -5.99 41.48
C LEU A 281 -9.33 -5.48 42.56
N LYS A 282 -10.41 -6.22 42.85
CA LYS A 282 -11.45 -5.81 43.81
C LYS A 282 -11.18 -6.32 45.23
N ASN A 283 -10.78 -7.58 45.34
CA ASN A 283 -10.78 -8.33 46.59
C ASN A 283 -9.38 -8.79 47.01
N LYS A 284 -8.34 -8.51 46.22
CA LYS A 284 -6.95 -8.97 46.44
C LYS A 284 -6.89 -10.49 46.66
N ASN A 285 -7.63 -11.26 45.86
CA ASN A 285 -7.58 -12.73 45.93
C ASN A 285 -6.17 -13.24 45.56
N GLU A 286 -5.74 -14.38 46.07
CA GLU A 286 -4.41 -14.94 45.76
C GLU A 286 -4.48 -15.81 44.48
N ASP A 287 -4.72 -15.20 43.32
CA ASP A 287 -4.58 -15.87 42.02
C ASP A 287 -3.28 -15.43 41.34
N SER A 288 -2.31 -16.34 41.28
CA SER A 288 -0.96 -16.08 40.76
C SER A 288 -0.93 -15.75 39.28
N GLY A 289 -1.90 -16.26 38.50
CA GLY A 289 -2.03 -15.93 37.09
C GLY A 289 -2.52 -14.49 36.91
N ALA A 290 -3.59 -14.12 37.61
CA ALA A 290 -4.12 -12.76 37.58
C ALA A 290 -3.08 -11.74 38.06
N GLU A 291 -2.32 -12.07 39.10
CA GLU A 291 -1.20 -11.27 39.60
C GLU A 291 -0.13 -11.09 38.51
N LEU A 292 0.29 -12.17 37.85
CA LEU A 292 1.26 -12.10 36.75
C LEU A 292 0.76 -11.22 35.59
N ALA A 293 -0.49 -11.41 35.14
CA ALA A 293 -1.06 -10.62 34.05
C ALA A 293 -1.15 -9.12 34.39
N LEU A 294 -1.52 -8.80 35.63
CA LEU A 294 -1.56 -7.43 36.13
C LEU A 294 -0.17 -6.82 36.26
N CYS A 295 0.81 -7.60 36.75
CA CYS A 295 2.22 -7.21 36.80
C CYS A 295 2.73 -6.86 35.40
N LEU A 296 2.50 -7.72 34.40
CA LEU A 296 2.87 -7.45 33.00
C LEU A 296 2.13 -6.23 32.42
N THR A 297 0.85 -6.08 32.73
CA THR A 297 0.03 -4.93 32.28
C THR A 297 0.54 -3.61 32.88
N ALA A 298 1.00 -3.64 34.13
CA ALA A 298 1.51 -2.48 34.86
C ALA A 298 3.01 -2.23 34.64
N TYR A 299 3.65 -2.92 33.70
CA TYR A 299 5.10 -2.83 33.45
C TYR A 299 5.95 -3.17 34.68
N GLY A 300 5.55 -4.19 35.45
CA GLY A 300 6.23 -4.61 36.67
C GLY A 300 6.02 -3.67 37.87
N LYS A 301 5.19 -2.63 37.73
CA LYS A 301 4.96 -1.62 38.77
C LYS A 301 3.71 -1.94 39.59
N ASN A 302 3.68 -1.43 40.81
CA ASN A 302 2.48 -1.46 41.64
C ASN A 302 1.37 -0.61 41.00
N ILE A 303 0.13 -1.08 41.11
CA ILE A 303 -1.05 -0.38 40.60
C ILE A 303 -1.55 0.57 41.69
N ASP A 304 -1.58 1.86 41.40
CA ASP A 304 -2.17 2.86 42.30
C ASP A 304 -3.67 2.60 42.49
N GLU A 305 -4.19 2.80 43.70
CA GLU A 305 -5.62 2.57 44.00
C GLU A 305 -6.54 3.40 43.10
N ASN A 306 -6.12 4.64 42.78
CA ASN A 306 -6.85 5.54 41.87
C ASN A 306 -6.93 5.01 40.43
N ASP A 307 -6.00 4.13 40.05
CA ASP A 307 -5.89 3.56 38.72
C ASP A 307 -6.63 2.24 38.54
N ILE A 308 -7.01 1.55 39.63
CA ILE A 308 -7.73 0.27 39.58
C ILE A 308 -8.96 0.33 38.66
N LYS A 309 -9.68 1.45 38.66
CA LYS A 309 -10.84 1.69 37.77
C LYS A 309 -10.51 1.56 36.27
N HIS A 310 -9.28 1.92 35.87
CA HIS A 310 -8.82 1.83 34.49
C HIS A 310 -8.51 0.38 34.10
N TYR A 311 -7.92 -0.40 35.00
CA TYR A 311 -7.65 -1.83 34.80
C TYR A 311 -8.95 -2.65 34.76
N LEU A 312 -9.90 -2.36 35.66
CA LEU A 312 -11.24 -2.96 35.62
C LEU A 312 -11.94 -2.68 34.28
N TYR A 313 -11.86 -1.44 33.81
CA TYR A 313 -12.41 -1.06 32.52
C TYR A 313 -11.75 -1.84 31.36
N ALA A 314 -10.42 -1.97 31.39
CA ALA A 314 -9.69 -2.71 30.37
C ALA A 314 -10.08 -4.20 30.35
N ALA A 315 -10.17 -4.84 31.51
CA ALA A 315 -10.62 -6.23 31.62
C ALA A 315 -12.06 -6.42 31.09
N ASP A 316 -12.96 -5.46 31.32
CA ASP A 316 -14.33 -5.50 30.80
C ASP A 316 -14.43 -5.29 29.28
N LYS A 317 -13.42 -4.66 28.66
CA LYS A 317 -13.45 -4.25 27.25
C LYS A 317 -12.46 -5.01 26.36
N ALA A 318 -11.55 -5.79 26.93
CA ALA A 318 -10.52 -6.53 26.18
C ALA A 318 -11.10 -7.39 25.05
N LYS A 319 -12.20 -8.13 25.31
CA LYS A 319 -12.88 -8.95 24.29
C LYS A 319 -13.36 -8.16 23.07
N ILE A 320 -13.74 -6.90 23.23
CA ILE A 320 -14.18 -6.05 22.12
C ILE A 320 -13.02 -5.72 21.19
N ILE A 321 -11.84 -5.44 21.75
CA ILE A 321 -10.64 -5.16 20.97
C ILE A 321 -10.13 -6.45 20.32
N ALA A 322 -10.14 -7.56 21.06
CA ALA A 322 -9.71 -8.86 20.54
C ALA A 322 -10.56 -9.31 19.33
N SER A 323 -11.88 -9.12 19.35
CA SER A 323 -12.73 -9.48 18.21
C SER A 323 -12.48 -8.63 16.96
N TRP A 324 -11.93 -7.44 17.12
CA TRP A 324 -11.43 -6.65 15.98
C TRP A 324 -10.21 -7.34 15.37
N ILE A 325 -9.22 -7.70 16.19
CA ILE A 325 -8.01 -8.40 15.71
C ILE A 325 -8.37 -9.74 15.06
N GLU A 326 -9.24 -10.53 15.71
CA GLU A 326 -9.75 -11.82 15.22
C GLU A 326 -10.27 -11.68 13.78
N LYS A 327 -11.13 -10.68 13.56
CA LYS A 327 -11.72 -10.37 12.26
C LYS A 327 -10.68 -9.95 11.22
N TYR A 328 -9.71 -9.10 11.56
CA TYR A 328 -8.80 -8.51 10.57
C TYR A 328 -7.54 -9.32 10.28
N LYS A 329 -7.05 -10.07 11.27
CA LYS A 329 -5.85 -10.89 11.11
C LYS A 329 -6.19 -12.36 10.82
N GLY A 330 -7.48 -12.72 10.76
CA GLY A 330 -7.92 -14.09 10.48
C GLY A 330 -7.50 -15.08 11.56
N ALA A 331 -7.50 -14.63 12.83
CA ALA A 331 -7.20 -15.47 13.98
C ALA A 331 -8.47 -16.11 14.55
N ASP A 332 -8.33 -17.15 15.37
CA ASP A 332 -9.42 -17.73 16.15
C ASP A 332 -9.14 -17.49 17.64
N PHE A 333 -9.95 -16.65 18.27
CA PHE A 333 -9.88 -16.36 19.69
C PHE A 333 -11.11 -16.87 20.43
N SER A 334 -11.81 -17.88 19.91
CA SER A 334 -13.03 -18.42 20.53
C SER A 334 -12.82 -18.91 21.97
N ASN A 335 -11.68 -19.53 22.26
CA ASN A 335 -11.38 -20.14 23.57
C ASN A 335 -10.43 -19.31 24.46
N GLY A 336 -9.85 -18.24 23.92
CA GLY A 336 -8.85 -17.44 24.62
C GLY A 336 -7.94 -16.71 23.64
N ILE A 337 -6.90 -16.08 24.17
CA ILE A 337 -5.90 -15.35 23.41
C ILE A 337 -4.53 -15.56 24.06
N SER A 338 -3.44 -15.31 23.34
CA SER A 338 -2.11 -15.33 23.94
C SER A 338 -1.99 -14.23 25.03
N LEU A 339 -1.27 -14.55 26.11
CA LEU A 339 -1.18 -13.71 27.30
C LEU A 339 -0.55 -12.35 26.99
N ASP A 340 0.48 -12.34 26.14
CA ASP A 340 1.13 -11.13 25.64
C ASP A 340 0.11 -10.21 24.94
N MET A 341 -0.73 -10.75 24.06
CA MET A 341 -1.75 -9.98 23.34
C MET A 341 -2.85 -9.47 24.28
N LEU A 342 -3.26 -10.27 25.28
CA LEU A 342 -4.17 -9.80 26.33
C LEU A 342 -3.58 -8.60 27.08
N VAL A 343 -2.31 -8.70 27.50
CA VAL A 343 -1.59 -7.63 28.20
C VAL A 343 -1.51 -6.38 27.33
N ILE A 344 -1.13 -6.52 26.05
CA ILE A 344 -1.04 -5.42 25.07
C ILE A 344 -2.38 -4.70 24.91
N ILE A 345 -3.48 -5.46 24.76
CA ILE A 345 -4.83 -4.92 24.67
C ILE A 345 -5.18 -4.15 25.95
N MET A 346 -4.89 -4.72 27.12
CA MET A 346 -5.18 -4.08 28.40
C MET A 346 -4.38 -2.79 28.58
N GLN A 347 -3.09 -2.79 28.24
CA GLN A 347 -2.22 -1.63 28.28
C GLN A 347 -2.75 -0.49 27.41
N GLU A 348 -3.14 -0.76 26.16
CA GLU A 348 -3.67 0.28 25.27
C GLU A 348 -5.06 0.78 25.71
N LEU A 349 -5.91 -0.09 26.27
CA LEU A 349 -7.19 0.33 26.86
C LEU A 349 -6.99 1.25 28.07
N ILE A 350 -6.03 0.92 28.95
CA ILE A 350 -5.69 1.75 30.13
C ILE A 350 -5.13 3.09 29.68
N ASN A 351 -4.13 3.06 28.78
CA ASN A 351 -3.49 4.24 28.22
C ASN A 351 -4.52 5.19 27.60
N ASN A 352 -5.38 4.67 26.72
CA ASN A 352 -6.40 5.48 26.05
C ASN A 352 -7.46 6.00 27.03
N LYS A 353 -7.82 5.21 28.05
CA LYS A 353 -8.79 5.64 29.07
C LYS A 353 -8.24 6.77 29.96
N LYS A 354 -6.92 6.80 30.22
CA LYS A 354 -6.25 7.84 31.00
C LYS A 354 -6.02 9.11 30.16
N ASN A 355 -5.49 8.95 28.95
CA ASN A 355 -4.99 10.07 28.14
C ASN A 355 -6.01 10.59 27.12
N GLY A 356 -7.00 9.77 26.76
CA GLY A 356 -8.09 10.16 25.88
C GLY A 356 -7.67 10.39 24.43
N ASP A 357 -6.80 9.52 23.88
CA ASP A 357 -6.23 9.71 22.54
C ASP A 357 -7.32 9.91 21.47
N LYS A 358 -6.98 10.77 20.52
CA LYS A 358 -7.83 11.12 19.38
C LYS A 358 -7.03 10.99 18.10
N VAL A 359 -7.70 10.55 17.04
CA VAL A 359 -7.15 10.53 15.69
C VAL A 359 -7.93 11.48 14.82
N SER A 360 -7.29 12.01 13.78
CA SER A 360 -7.97 12.84 12.83
C SER A 360 -8.90 12.00 11.96
N ASN A 361 -10.11 12.52 11.71
CA ASN A 361 -11.03 11.94 10.74
C ASN A 361 -11.44 13.00 9.72
N ASP A 362 -10.48 13.50 8.94
CA ASP A 362 -10.62 14.69 8.09
C ASP A 362 -11.26 14.43 6.71
N TYR A 363 -12.20 13.49 6.58
CA TYR A 363 -12.91 13.29 5.31
C TYR A 363 -13.60 14.59 4.85
N TYR A 364 -13.81 14.71 3.53
CA TYR A 364 -14.30 15.96 2.95
C TYR A 364 -15.60 16.44 3.60
N GLY A 365 -15.62 17.71 4.01
CA GLY A 365 -16.75 18.36 4.66
C GLY A 365 -17.09 17.85 6.07
N TYR A 366 -16.16 17.19 6.76
CA TYR A 366 -16.26 16.96 8.19
C TYR A 366 -15.66 18.12 8.98
N ASN A 367 -16.45 18.74 9.87
CA ASN A 367 -16.05 19.96 10.57
C ASN A 367 -15.35 19.70 11.91
N ASN A 368 -15.37 18.46 12.43
CA ASN A 368 -14.73 18.14 13.70
C ASN A 368 -13.43 17.37 13.44
N LYS A 369 -12.28 18.02 13.57
CA LYS A 369 -11.02 17.42 13.15
C LYS A 369 -10.67 16.09 13.83
N TYR A 370 -11.16 15.82 15.05
CA TYR A 370 -10.68 14.73 15.90
C TYR A 370 -11.79 13.79 16.40
N ARG A 371 -11.53 12.48 16.32
CA ARG A 371 -12.37 11.39 16.87
C ARG A 371 -11.66 10.70 18.02
N SER A 372 -12.36 10.52 19.14
CA SER A 372 -11.82 9.75 20.27
C SER A 372 -11.85 8.26 19.97
N LEU A 373 -10.73 7.57 20.25
CA LEU A 373 -10.63 6.12 20.11
C LEU A 373 -11.58 5.37 21.05
N MET A 374 -11.86 5.94 22.23
CA MET A 374 -12.83 5.39 23.19
C MET A 374 -14.27 5.30 22.67
N THR A 375 -14.63 6.09 21.66
CA THR A 375 -16.00 6.06 21.10
C THR A 375 -16.28 4.71 20.43
N ALA A 376 -15.29 4.14 19.73
CA ALA A 376 -15.43 2.83 19.11
C ALA A 376 -15.58 1.71 20.16
N VAL A 377 -14.87 1.79 21.28
CA VAL A 377 -14.97 0.79 22.37
C VAL A 377 -16.34 0.84 23.05
N LYS A 378 -16.94 2.03 23.15
CA LYS A 378 -18.27 2.22 23.73
C LYS A 378 -19.40 1.77 22.79
N ASN A 379 -19.25 2.03 21.48
CA ASN A 379 -20.25 1.75 20.46
C ASN A 379 -19.62 1.02 19.24
N PRO A 380 -19.19 -0.24 19.40
CA PRO A 380 -18.39 -0.94 18.38
C PRO A 380 -19.10 -1.08 17.03
N GLN A 381 -20.43 -1.26 17.03
CA GLN A 381 -21.23 -1.40 15.81
C GLN A 381 -21.30 -0.11 14.96
N LYS A 382 -20.97 1.05 15.53
CA LYS A 382 -21.00 2.37 14.86
C LYS A 382 -19.60 2.99 14.81
N ALA A 383 -18.55 2.20 15.04
CA ALA A 383 -17.19 2.69 14.99
C ALA A 383 -16.82 3.09 13.56
N ASP A 384 -16.20 4.26 13.42
CA ASP A 384 -15.62 4.72 12.16
C ASP A 384 -14.45 3.77 11.78
N ALA A 385 -14.34 3.42 10.50
CA ALA A 385 -13.28 2.54 9.99
C ALA A 385 -11.86 2.99 10.39
N VAL A 386 -11.58 4.29 10.23
CA VAL A 386 -10.27 4.89 10.61
C VAL A 386 -9.96 4.74 12.10
N VAL A 387 -10.98 4.74 12.98
CA VAL A 387 -10.80 4.56 14.43
C VAL A 387 -10.47 3.10 14.74
N LEU A 388 -11.10 2.14 14.04
CA LEU A 388 -10.77 0.72 14.18
C LEU A 388 -9.36 0.44 13.68
N GLN A 389 -8.98 1.00 12.53
CA GLN A 389 -7.64 0.91 11.98
C GLN A 389 -6.59 1.52 12.93
N ALA A 390 -6.91 2.64 13.58
CA ALA A 390 -6.04 3.25 14.58
C ALA A 390 -5.79 2.36 15.80
N TRP A 391 -6.82 1.63 16.25
CA TRP A 391 -6.66 0.64 17.33
C TRP A 391 -5.70 -0.48 16.91
N ILE A 392 -5.87 -1.04 15.71
CA ILE A 392 -4.96 -2.08 15.20
C ILE A 392 -3.51 -1.58 15.17
N LYS A 393 -3.29 -0.36 14.66
CA LYS A 393 -1.94 0.24 14.62
C LYS A 393 -1.35 0.48 15.99
N LYS A 394 -2.14 0.91 16.98
CA LYS A 394 -1.69 1.04 18.38
C LYS A 394 -1.24 -0.31 18.95
N LEU A 395 -1.96 -1.39 18.65
CA LEU A 395 -1.62 -2.73 19.12
C LEU A 395 -0.34 -3.24 18.44
N GLU A 396 -0.19 -3.08 17.13
CA GLU A 396 1.04 -3.42 16.41
C GLU A 396 2.25 -2.68 16.99
N ASN A 397 2.10 -1.38 17.24
CA ASN A 397 3.16 -0.57 17.84
C ASN A 397 3.47 -1.01 19.27
N ARG A 398 2.46 -1.24 20.11
CA ARG A 398 2.64 -1.72 21.49
C ARG A 398 3.34 -3.08 21.54
N THR A 399 2.97 -3.98 20.62
CA THR A 399 3.61 -5.29 20.47
C THR A 399 5.10 -5.09 20.26
N ALA A 400 5.48 -4.38 19.18
CA ALA A 400 6.89 -4.10 18.89
C ALA A 400 7.63 -3.46 20.08
N ILE A 401 7.01 -2.50 20.76
CA ILE A 401 7.60 -1.81 21.91
C ILE A 401 7.86 -2.77 23.09
N ASN A 402 6.89 -3.61 23.46
CA ASN A 402 7.04 -4.55 24.57
C ASN A 402 8.08 -5.65 24.26
N PHE A 403 8.29 -5.97 22.99
CA PHE A 403 9.36 -6.86 22.53
C PHE A 403 10.72 -6.18 22.35
N GLY A 404 10.83 -4.88 22.64
CA GLY A 404 12.08 -4.12 22.57
C GLY A 404 12.44 -3.57 21.18
N ALA A 405 11.49 -3.55 20.25
CA ALA A 405 11.68 -3.17 18.85
C ALA A 405 11.29 -1.71 18.55
N PHE A 406 11.44 -0.80 19.53
CA PHE A 406 10.96 0.59 19.41
C PHE A 406 11.53 1.33 18.18
N ASP A 407 12.86 1.33 18.03
CA ASP A 407 13.50 2.02 16.91
C ASP A 407 13.19 1.34 15.57
N LEU A 408 13.09 0.00 15.57
CA LEU A 408 12.75 -0.79 14.39
C LEU A 408 11.34 -0.48 13.89
N ILE A 409 10.33 -0.46 14.77
CA ILE A 409 8.96 -0.14 14.36
C ILE A 409 8.83 1.30 13.89
N GLN A 410 9.51 2.24 14.55
CA GLN A 410 9.54 3.64 14.11
C GLN A 410 10.07 3.74 12.68
N LYS A 411 11.22 3.11 12.41
CA LYS A 411 11.84 3.13 11.09
C LYS A 411 11.00 2.39 10.04
N LYS A 412 10.38 1.26 10.41
CA LYS A 412 9.41 0.55 9.56
C LYS A 412 8.26 1.46 9.13
N ARG A 413 7.70 2.28 10.04
CA ARG A 413 6.62 3.22 9.69
C ARG A 413 7.07 4.29 8.68
N GLU A 414 8.31 4.78 8.77
CA GLU A 414 8.86 5.73 7.78
C GLU A 414 8.95 5.10 6.37
N ILE A 415 9.34 3.83 6.31
CA ILE A 415 9.46 3.08 5.05
C ILE A 415 8.08 2.81 4.45
N GLU A 416 7.11 2.37 5.26
CA GLU A 416 5.72 2.20 4.81
C GLU A 416 5.15 3.49 4.18
N THR A 417 5.42 4.65 4.79
CA THR A 417 5.02 5.95 4.21
C THR A 417 5.68 6.17 2.85
N THR A 418 7.00 5.93 2.74
CA THR A 418 7.73 6.13 1.48
C THR A 418 7.19 5.23 0.37
N ILE A 419 6.91 3.96 0.66
CA ILE A 419 6.33 3.00 -0.28
C ILE A 419 4.97 3.48 -0.79
N TYR A 420 4.14 4.03 0.08
CA TYR A 420 2.84 4.54 -0.35
C TYR A 420 2.89 5.82 -1.15
N GLU A 421 3.82 6.73 -0.86
CA GLU A 421 4.02 7.89 -1.73
C GLU A 421 4.36 7.42 -3.15
N ILE A 422 5.19 6.36 -3.27
CA ILE A 422 5.45 5.69 -4.55
C ILE A 422 4.17 5.11 -5.15
N LYS A 423 3.39 4.32 -4.40
CA LYS A 423 2.09 3.74 -4.87
C LYS A 423 1.13 4.83 -5.34
N SER A 424 1.00 5.93 -4.60
CA SER A 424 0.08 7.03 -4.93
C SER A 424 0.41 7.68 -6.29
N ILE A 425 1.70 7.81 -6.61
CA ILE A 425 2.14 8.30 -7.93
C ILE A 425 1.77 7.29 -9.02
N ILE A 426 2.00 5.99 -8.82
CA ILE A 426 1.65 4.93 -9.78
C ILE A 426 0.13 4.89 -10.03
N TYR A 427 -0.69 5.07 -9.00
CA TYR A 427 -2.16 5.01 -9.11
C TYR A 427 -2.77 6.30 -9.70
N SER A 428 -1.94 7.31 -9.98
CA SER A 428 -2.38 8.52 -10.69
C SER A 428 -2.42 8.34 -12.21
N TYR A 429 -1.74 7.32 -12.76
CA TYR A 429 -1.85 6.95 -14.17
C TYR A 429 -3.28 6.53 -14.49
N ARG A 430 -3.89 7.14 -15.52
CA ARG A 430 -5.32 6.93 -15.85
C ARG A 430 -5.55 5.88 -16.94
N ASN A 431 -4.52 5.54 -17.68
CA ASN A 431 -4.48 4.40 -18.59
C ASN A 431 -4.03 3.15 -17.81
N LEU A 432 -4.77 2.05 -17.91
CA LEU A 432 -4.46 0.86 -17.12
C LEU A 432 -3.16 0.19 -17.57
N ASP A 433 -2.91 0.16 -18.89
CA ASP A 433 -1.70 -0.46 -19.44
C ASP A 433 -0.45 0.35 -19.07
N ASP A 434 -0.55 1.68 -18.98
CA ASP A 434 0.56 2.52 -18.51
C ASP A 434 0.78 2.34 -17.00
N LEU A 435 -0.30 2.31 -16.22
CA LEU A 435 -0.23 2.05 -14.78
C LEU A 435 0.45 0.71 -14.51
N GLU A 436 0.04 -0.36 -15.19
CA GLU A 436 0.61 -1.68 -15.03
C GLU A 436 2.08 -1.73 -15.45
N PHE A 437 2.43 -1.09 -16.58
CA PHE A 437 3.81 -1.01 -17.03
C PHE A 437 4.69 -0.29 -16.00
N VAL A 438 4.30 0.90 -15.57
CA VAL A 438 5.04 1.69 -14.55
C VAL A 438 5.13 0.92 -13.24
N ASN A 439 4.03 0.28 -12.82
CA ASN A 439 4.02 -0.57 -11.64
C ASN A 439 5.04 -1.71 -11.76
N SER A 440 5.08 -2.42 -12.89
CA SER A 440 5.98 -3.57 -13.09
C SER A 440 7.45 -3.17 -12.97
N VAL A 441 7.81 -1.96 -13.42
CA VAL A 441 9.16 -1.42 -13.31
C VAL A 441 9.45 -1.01 -11.87
N ILE A 442 8.60 -0.16 -11.28
CA ILE A 442 8.89 0.48 -9.99
C ILE A 442 8.75 -0.50 -8.83
N CYS A 443 7.71 -1.34 -8.86
CA CYS A 443 7.49 -2.35 -7.83
C CYS A 443 8.67 -3.32 -7.76
N HIS A 444 9.29 -3.65 -8.91
CA HIS A 444 10.48 -4.48 -8.96
C HIS A 444 11.68 -3.88 -8.22
N PHE A 445 11.96 -2.58 -8.42
CA PHE A 445 12.99 -1.87 -7.66
C PHE A 445 12.71 -1.88 -6.15
N VAL A 446 11.43 -1.69 -5.76
CA VAL A 446 11.05 -1.74 -4.35
C VAL A 446 11.25 -3.14 -3.78
N ALA A 447 10.74 -4.18 -4.45
CA ALA A 447 10.86 -5.57 -4.02
C ALA A 447 12.32 -5.99 -3.78
N ARG A 448 13.21 -5.71 -4.73
CA ARG A 448 14.65 -5.97 -4.58
C ARG A 448 15.23 -5.24 -3.38
N SER A 449 14.92 -3.95 -3.27
CA SER A 449 15.52 -3.10 -2.23
C SER A 449 15.17 -3.56 -0.82
N ILE A 450 13.94 -4.06 -0.62
CA ILE A 450 13.47 -4.52 0.69
C ILE A 450 13.78 -5.99 0.98
N THR A 451 14.24 -6.77 -0.01
CA THR A 451 14.62 -8.16 0.23
C THR A 451 15.94 -8.21 1.00
N SER A 452 16.03 -9.09 1.99
CA SER A 452 17.19 -9.20 2.88
C SER A 452 18.52 -9.26 2.13
N ARG A 453 19.45 -8.40 2.53
CA ARG A 453 20.83 -8.42 2.02
C ARG A 453 21.57 -9.69 2.41
N ASP A 454 21.36 -10.18 3.64
CA ASP A 454 22.04 -11.39 4.12
C ASP A 454 21.57 -12.62 3.35
N LEU A 455 20.27 -12.69 3.04
CA LEU A 455 19.73 -13.73 2.16
C LEU A 455 20.38 -13.65 0.75
N ALA A 456 20.50 -12.45 0.19
CA ALA A 456 21.18 -12.26 -1.09
C ALA A 456 22.65 -12.72 -1.05
N MET A 457 23.36 -12.44 0.06
CA MET A 457 24.74 -12.88 0.26
C MET A 457 24.86 -14.40 0.37
N ASP A 458 23.94 -15.07 1.08
CA ASP A 458 23.90 -16.54 1.19
C ASP A 458 23.75 -17.21 -0.19
N ILE A 459 22.81 -16.71 -0.98
CA ILE A 459 22.62 -17.17 -2.37
C ILE A 459 23.88 -16.93 -3.20
N GLY A 460 24.53 -15.78 -3.01
CA GLY A 460 25.81 -15.49 -3.66
C GLY A 460 26.92 -16.47 -3.32
N GLY A 461 26.97 -16.92 -2.06
CA GLY A 461 27.86 -18.00 -1.62
C GLY A 461 27.56 -19.32 -2.33
N ARG A 462 26.29 -19.74 -2.33
CA ARG A 462 25.85 -20.96 -3.03
C ARG A 462 26.11 -20.91 -4.53
N PHE A 463 25.89 -19.76 -5.15
CA PHE A 463 26.19 -19.52 -6.56
C PHE A 463 27.70 -19.68 -6.84
N ALA A 464 28.57 -19.09 -6.00
CA ALA A 464 30.01 -19.24 -6.13
C ALA A 464 30.46 -20.72 -6.00
N GLU A 465 29.87 -21.47 -5.07
CA GLU A 465 30.13 -22.92 -4.93
C GLU A 465 29.72 -23.70 -6.19
N LYS A 466 28.58 -23.37 -6.81
CA LYS A 466 28.15 -23.95 -8.09
C LYS A 466 29.11 -23.62 -9.23
N VAL A 467 29.62 -22.39 -9.29
CA VAL A 467 30.64 -22.04 -10.30
C VAL A 467 31.89 -22.89 -10.07
N ILE A 468 32.39 -22.94 -8.82
CA ILE A 468 33.58 -23.72 -8.44
C ILE A 468 33.42 -25.19 -8.82
N HIS A 469 32.26 -25.79 -8.55
CA HIS A 469 31.98 -27.18 -8.87
C HIS A 469 32.19 -27.50 -10.37
N ASN A 470 31.90 -26.54 -11.25
CA ASN A 470 32.01 -26.65 -12.70
C ASN A 470 33.36 -26.19 -13.27
N LEU A 471 34.31 -25.74 -12.44
CA LEU A 471 35.67 -25.40 -12.88
C LEU A 471 36.50 -26.68 -13.13
N ASN A 472 37.58 -26.53 -13.91
CA ASN A 472 38.62 -27.56 -14.03
C ASN A 472 39.23 -27.87 -12.65
N ASP A 473 39.57 -29.15 -12.38
CA ASP A 473 39.99 -29.63 -11.05
C ASP A 473 41.11 -28.80 -10.41
N GLU A 474 42.04 -28.31 -11.22
CA GLU A 474 43.13 -27.45 -10.79
C GLU A 474 42.68 -26.09 -10.21
N LEU A 475 41.55 -25.55 -10.65
CA LEU A 475 41.03 -24.24 -10.24
C LEU A 475 40.03 -24.33 -9.07
N LYS A 476 39.45 -25.51 -8.83
CA LYS A 476 38.41 -25.71 -7.81
C LYS A 476 38.83 -25.23 -6.42
N ASP A 477 40.08 -25.50 -6.05
CA ASP A 477 40.61 -25.16 -4.72
C ASP A 477 41.26 -23.77 -4.63
N ARG A 478 41.36 -23.05 -5.76
CA ARG A 478 42.12 -21.78 -5.84
C ARG A 478 41.26 -20.56 -6.14
N MET A 479 40.20 -20.72 -6.93
CA MET A 479 39.38 -19.61 -7.39
C MET A 479 38.68 -18.91 -6.22
N LYS A 480 38.80 -17.58 -6.16
CA LYS A 480 38.17 -16.72 -5.16
C LYS A 480 37.16 -15.79 -5.79
N PHE A 481 36.09 -15.49 -5.07
CA PHE A 481 35.03 -14.59 -5.51
C PHE A 481 35.06 -13.32 -4.66
N TYR A 482 35.06 -12.18 -5.34
CA TYR A 482 35.13 -10.88 -4.69
C TYR A 482 34.05 -9.93 -5.23
N MET A 483 33.37 -9.24 -4.32
CA MET A 483 32.38 -8.21 -4.62
C MET A 483 32.82 -6.88 -4.00
N TRP A 484 33.27 -5.94 -4.83
CA TRP A 484 33.57 -4.57 -4.39
C TRP A 484 32.28 -3.76 -4.17
N PRO A 485 32.32 -2.64 -3.42
CA PRO A 485 31.17 -1.74 -3.28
C PRO A 485 30.56 -1.28 -4.61
N GLU A 486 31.36 -1.14 -5.67
CA GLU A 486 30.90 -0.76 -7.00
C GLU A 486 30.09 -1.86 -7.70
N GLY A 487 30.28 -3.13 -7.31
CA GLY A 487 29.53 -4.30 -7.79
C GLY A 487 28.38 -4.69 -6.87
N ILE A 488 27.97 -3.84 -5.92
CA ILE A 488 26.92 -4.16 -4.94
C ILE A 488 25.56 -4.45 -5.58
N ASN A 489 25.31 -3.99 -6.81
CA ASN A 489 24.10 -4.35 -7.57
C ASN A 489 24.06 -5.83 -7.95
N VAL A 490 25.16 -6.58 -7.84
CA VAL A 490 25.14 -8.05 -8.01
C VAL A 490 24.33 -8.73 -6.90
N LEU A 491 24.11 -8.08 -5.76
CA LEU A 491 23.14 -8.58 -4.78
C LEU A 491 21.72 -8.61 -5.34
N ASP A 492 21.39 -7.74 -6.29
CA ASP A 492 20.10 -7.81 -6.98
C ASP A 492 20.03 -9.02 -7.91
N MET A 493 21.14 -9.45 -8.51
CA MET A 493 21.21 -10.70 -9.27
C MET A 493 20.84 -11.91 -8.40
N PHE A 494 21.44 -12.01 -7.22
CA PHE A 494 21.15 -13.12 -6.31
C PHE A 494 19.69 -13.11 -5.83
N ARG A 495 19.09 -11.93 -5.70
CA ARG A 495 17.65 -11.81 -5.43
C ARG A 495 16.80 -12.30 -6.59
N GLU A 496 17.22 -12.12 -7.85
CA GLU A 496 16.51 -12.67 -9.01
C GLU A 496 16.47 -14.20 -9.01
N PHE A 497 17.53 -14.86 -8.54
CA PHE A 497 17.57 -16.32 -8.45
C PHE A 497 16.53 -16.89 -7.48
N LEU A 498 16.05 -16.11 -6.50
CA LEU A 498 14.94 -16.53 -5.63
C LEU A 498 13.60 -16.61 -6.36
N ILE A 499 13.46 -15.82 -7.41
CA ILE A 499 12.18 -15.62 -8.11
C ILE A 499 12.07 -16.60 -9.28
N ASP A 500 13.20 -17.02 -9.84
CA ASP A 500 13.26 -17.92 -10.98
C ASP A 500 12.67 -19.32 -10.68
N ARG A 501 11.95 -19.86 -11.67
CA ARG A 501 11.31 -21.20 -11.58
C ARG A 501 12.02 -22.29 -12.40
N ARG A 502 13.16 -22.00 -13.01
CA ARG A 502 13.81 -22.84 -14.03
C ARG A 502 15.28 -23.17 -13.74
N ASP A 503 15.74 -22.97 -12.50
CA ASP A 503 17.14 -23.18 -12.08
C ASP A 503 18.15 -22.35 -12.90
N ILE A 504 17.78 -21.11 -13.24
CA ILE A 504 18.69 -20.20 -13.95
C ILE A 504 20.00 -19.97 -13.20
N GLU A 505 19.97 -20.05 -11.85
CA GLU A 505 21.16 -19.98 -11.00
C GLU A 505 22.22 -21.02 -11.42
N GLY A 506 21.80 -22.26 -11.68
CA GLY A 506 22.68 -23.33 -12.15
C GLY A 506 23.24 -23.05 -13.55
N CYS A 507 22.37 -22.68 -14.49
CA CYS A 507 22.79 -22.38 -15.87
C CYS A 507 23.79 -21.23 -15.95
N VAL A 508 23.57 -20.15 -15.20
CA VAL A 508 24.49 -19.01 -15.15
C VAL A 508 25.82 -19.42 -14.51
N ALA A 509 25.79 -20.26 -13.47
CA ALA A 509 27.00 -20.74 -12.82
C ALA A 509 27.86 -21.60 -13.75
N GLU A 510 27.24 -22.51 -14.51
CA GLU A 510 27.91 -23.34 -15.53
C GLU A 510 28.54 -22.47 -16.63
N GLU A 511 27.82 -21.46 -17.12
CA GLU A 511 28.31 -20.57 -18.16
C GLU A 511 29.48 -19.71 -17.68
N VAL A 512 29.41 -19.18 -16.45
CA VAL A 512 30.55 -18.47 -15.83
C VAL A 512 31.77 -19.39 -15.73
N ALA A 513 31.58 -20.62 -15.26
CA ALA A 513 32.66 -21.61 -15.14
C ALA A 513 33.27 -21.96 -16.51
N ARG A 514 32.44 -22.16 -17.54
CA ARG A 514 32.88 -22.40 -18.92
C ARG A 514 33.79 -21.27 -19.42
N GLN A 515 33.36 -20.01 -19.27
CA GLN A 515 34.16 -18.86 -19.70
C GLN A 515 35.49 -18.74 -18.94
N ILE A 516 35.52 -19.09 -17.65
CA ILE A 516 36.75 -19.15 -16.85
C ILE A 516 37.67 -20.25 -17.37
N ASN A 517 37.19 -21.49 -17.52
CA ASN A 517 38.01 -22.61 -17.99
C ASN A 517 38.62 -22.29 -19.37
N GLU A 518 37.81 -21.78 -20.31
CA GLU A 518 38.28 -21.36 -21.64
C GLU A 518 39.31 -20.24 -21.59
N PHE A 519 39.26 -19.36 -20.58
CA PHE A 519 40.27 -18.33 -20.41
C PHE A 519 41.58 -18.92 -19.88
N TYR A 520 41.53 -19.84 -18.92
CA TYR A 520 42.71 -20.52 -18.37
C TYR A 520 43.39 -21.46 -19.37
N GLU A 521 42.64 -22.07 -20.29
CA GLU A 521 43.20 -22.90 -21.37
C GLU A 521 43.95 -22.11 -22.45
N ARG A 522 43.73 -20.78 -22.53
CA ARG A 522 44.45 -19.92 -23.48
C ARG A 522 45.84 -19.58 -22.98
N ASP A 523 46.84 -19.94 -23.77
CA ASP A 523 48.25 -19.58 -23.60
C ASP A 523 48.61 -18.38 -24.51
N ASP A 524 48.02 -17.22 -24.21
CA ASP A 524 48.22 -15.97 -24.97
C ASP A 524 48.92 -14.86 -24.17
N GLY A 525 49.41 -15.19 -22.96
CA GLY A 525 50.05 -14.25 -22.04
C GLY A 525 49.10 -13.22 -21.39
N ILE A 526 47.78 -13.31 -21.63
CA ILE A 526 46.79 -12.42 -21.03
C ILE A 526 46.49 -12.90 -19.61
N ILE A 527 46.81 -12.05 -18.62
CA ILE A 527 46.65 -12.34 -17.19
C ILE A 527 45.26 -11.99 -16.65
N GLY A 528 44.51 -11.08 -17.29
CA GLY A 528 43.19 -10.70 -16.82
C GLY A 528 42.21 -10.32 -17.93
N ARG A 529 40.93 -10.61 -17.74
CA ARG A 529 39.90 -10.43 -18.76
C ARG A 529 38.53 -10.07 -18.18
N GLY A 530 37.88 -9.08 -18.78
CA GLY A 530 36.47 -8.78 -18.56
C GLY A 530 35.58 -9.77 -19.32
N MET A 531 34.53 -10.24 -18.65
CA MET A 531 33.60 -11.26 -19.13
C MET A 531 32.15 -10.80 -18.94
N ARG A 532 31.25 -11.41 -19.71
CA ARG A 532 29.84 -11.06 -19.80
C ARG A 532 28.99 -12.32 -19.91
N VAL A 533 27.93 -12.37 -19.12
CA VAL A 533 26.89 -13.41 -19.22
C VAL A 533 25.53 -12.73 -19.29
N ASP A 534 24.79 -13.06 -20.35
CA ASP A 534 23.39 -12.66 -20.55
C ASP A 534 22.49 -13.84 -20.19
N PHE A 535 21.40 -13.59 -19.49
CA PHE A 535 20.47 -14.63 -19.09
C PHE A 535 19.06 -14.10 -18.83
N GLU A 536 18.12 -15.03 -18.83
CA GLU A 536 16.68 -14.78 -18.69
C GLU A 536 16.15 -15.35 -17.38
N VAL A 537 15.44 -14.54 -16.60
CA VAL A 537 14.77 -14.99 -15.36
C VAL A 537 13.27 -15.07 -15.60
N TYR A 538 12.69 -16.24 -15.28
CA TYR A 538 11.27 -16.52 -15.48
C TYR A 538 10.52 -16.39 -14.16
N VAL A 539 9.92 -15.22 -13.94
CA VAL A 539 9.07 -14.93 -12.77
C VAL A 539 7.74 -15.69 -12.87
N SER A 540 7.23 -15.87 -14.09
CA SER A 540 6.06 -16.70 -14.38
C SER A 540 6.14 -17.27 -15.80
N GLU A 541 5.20 -18.16 -16.17
CA GLU A 541 5.10 -18.67 -17.55
C GLU A 541 4.92 -17.57 -18.61
N LYS A 542 4.42 -16.39 -18.22
CA LYS A 542 4.14 -15.27 -19.11
C LYS A 542 5.11 -14.11 -18.97
N TYR A 543 6.00 -14.14 -17.98
CA TYR A 543 6.84 -13.00 -17.65
C TYR A 543 8.29 -13.42 -17.48
N CYS A 544 9.12 -12.89 -18.37
CA CYS A 544 10.55 -13.12 -18.47
C CYS A 544 11.27 -11.78 -18.45
N LYS A 545 12.43 -11.72 -17.81
CA LYS A 545 13.29 -10.53 -17.77
C LYS A 545 14.70 -10.88 -18.21
N ASP A 546 15.27 -10.00 -19.02
CA ASP A 546 16.63 -10.12 -19.52
C ASP A 546 17.61 -9.44 -18.57
N PHE A 547 18.72 -10.12 -18.33
CA PHE A 547 19.73 -9.68 -17.40
C PHE A 547 21.13 -9.84 -17.98
N LEU A 548 22.01 -8.95 -17.52
CA LEU A 548 23.41 -8.92 -17.88
C LEU A 548 24.27 -8.89 -16.61
N LEU A 549 25.15 -9.87 -16.47
CA LEU A 549 26.24 -9.89 -15.51
C LEU A 549 27.57 -9.55 -16.19
N ILE A 550 28.31 -8.61 -15.61
CA ILE A 550 29.68 -8.26 -16.00
C ILE A 550 30.62 -8.58 -14.83
N TYR A 551 31.70 -9.30 -15.11
CA TYR A 551 32.73 -9.65 -14.13
C TYR A 551 34.12 -9.62 -14.76
N PHE A 552 35.15 -9.69 -13.92
CA PHE A 552 36.55 -9.71 -14.34
C PHE A 552 37.25 -10.89 -13.69
N VAL A 553 38.06 -11.62 -14.46
CA VAL A 553 38.86 -12.75 -13.98
C VAL A 553 40.32 -12.38 -14.07
N ASP A 554 41.07 -12.64 -12.99
CA ASP A 554 42.51 -12.44 -12.89
C ASP A 554 43.20 -13.79 -12.61
N LYS A 555 44.06 -14.23 -13.53
CA LYS A 555 44.83 -15.48 -13.43
C LYS A 555 45.98 -15.39 -12.43
N ASP A 556 46.53 -14.20 -12.17
CA ASP A 556 47.66 -14.05 -11.26
C ASP A 556 47.21 -14.27 -9.81
N THR A 557 45.97 -13.89 -9.51
CA THR A 557 45.39 -13.95 -8.17
C THR A 557 44.29 -15.01 -8.02
N ASP A 558 44.00 -15.75 -9.08
CA ASP A 558 42.88 -16.70 -9.18
C ASP A 558 41.57 -16.10 -8.63
N THR A 559 41.22 -14.90 -9.10
CA THR A 559 40.11 -14.13 -8.54
C THR A 559 39.10 -13.73 -9.60
N LEU A 560 37.83 -14.07 -9.36
CA LEU A 560 36.68 -13.47 -10.02
C LEU A 560 36.20 -12.26 -9.22
N THR A 561 36.17 -11.11 -9.88
CA THR A 561 35.63 -9.86 -9.34
C THR A 561 34.33 -9.50 -10.05
N TYR A 562 33.23 -9.49 -9.31
CA TYR A 562 31.96 -8.97 -9.84
C TYR A 562 32.09 -7.46 -10.12
N LYS A 563 31.63 -7.03 -11.30
CA LYS A 563 31.68 -5.62 -11.71
C LYS A 563 30.30 -4.99 -11.68
N GLN A 564 29.36 -5.49 -12.47
CA GLN A 564 28.05 -4.88 -12.62
C GLN A 564 26.98 -5.92 -12.96
N PHE A 565 25.75 -5.63 -12.55
CA PHE A 565 24.54 -6.36 -12.92
C PHE A 565 23.47 -5.39 -13.41
N TYR A 566 22.84 -5.70 -14.55
CA TYR A 566 21.82 -4.85 -15.18
C TYR A 566 20.61 -5.66 -15.63
N GLU A 567 19.42 -5.09 -15.43
CA GLU A 567 18.22 -5.44 -16.18
C GLU A 567 18.33 -4.82 -17.57
N VAL A 568 18.20 -5.65 -18.60
CA VAL A 568 18.19 -5.22 -19.99
C VAL A 568 16.73 -5.09 -20.42
N CYS A 569 16.40 -3.98 -21.07
CA CYS A 569 15.06 -3.75 -21.62
C CYS A 569 15.18 -3.40 -23.10
N SER A 570 14.09 -3.65 -23.85
CA SER A 570 14.04 -3.30 -25.27
C SER A 570 14.08 -1.79 -25.46
N ASP A 571 14.55 -1.32 -26.62
CA ASP A 571 14.50 0.11 -26.97
C ASP A 571 13.06 0.66 -26.89
N THR A 572 12.07 -0.19 -27.22
CA THR A 572 10.64 0.16 -27.15
C THR A 572 10.21 0.40 -25.71
N ASP A 573 10.61 -0.46 -24.77
CA ASP A 573 10.30 -0.28 -23.35
C ASP A 573 11.06 0.90 -22.76
N ALA A 574 12.32 1.12 -23.16
CA ALA A 574 13.11 2.28 -22.76
C ALA A 574 12.46 3.59 -23.23
N GLU A 575 11.97 3.66 -24.47
CA GLU A 575 11.21 4.80 -24.96
C GLU A 575 9.88 4.97 -24.23
N ARG A 576 9.16 3.87 -23.96
CA ARG A 576 7.92 3.89 -23.18
C ARG A 576 8.16 4.44 -21.78
N MET A 577 9.19 3.96 -21.08
CA MET A 577 9.64 4.48 -19.79
C MET A 577 9.91 5.98 -19.84
N LYS A 578 10.67 6.46 -20.83
CA LYS A 578 10.91 7.90 -21.02
C LYS A 578 9.62 8.68 -21.24
N SER A 579 8.71 8.17 -22.07
CA SER A 579 7.42 8.83 -22.34
C SER A 579 6.50 8.92 -21.12
N LEU A 580 6.69 8.01 -20.16
CA LEU A 580 5.96 7.95 -18.89
C LEU A 580 6.75 8.58 -17.73
N GLY A 581 7.81 9.35 -17.99
CA GLY A 581 8.54 10.07 -16.93
C GLY A 581 9.45 9.18 -16.07
N LEU A 582 9.87 8.03 -16.59
CA LEU A 582 10.79 7.11 -15.94
C LEU A 582 12.21 7.17 -16.54
N GLU A 583 12.58 8.25 -17.23
CA GLU A 583 13.88 8.37 -17.92
C GLU A 583 15.06 8.25 -16.95
N LYS A 584 14.90 8.66 -15.69
CA LYS A 584 15.94 8.55 -14.64
C LYS A 584 16.19 7.12 -14.15
N PHE A 585 15.38 6.16 -14.61
CA PHE A 585 15.53 4.73 -14.35
C PHE A 585 16.17 3.97 -15.52
N VAL A 586 16.28 4.61 -16.69
CA VAL A 586 16.94 4.04 -17.87
C VAL A 586 18.35 4.61 -17.97
N LYS A 587 19.34 3.74 -18.19
CA LYS A 587 20.63 4.16 -18.74
C LYS A 587 20.65 3.80 -20.22
N THR A 588 20.86 4.78 -21.07
CA THR A 588 21.20 4.53 -22.47
C THR A 588 22.73 4.56 -22.61
N GLU A 589 23.28 3.62 -23.38
CA GLU A 589 24.69 3.63 -23.77
C GLU A 589 25.07 4.83 -24.64
#